data_AF-A0A2A2I2W2-F1
#
_entry.id   AF-A0A2A2I2W2-F1
#
_cell.length_a   1.000
_cell.length_b   1.000
_cell.length_c   1.000
_cell.angle_alpha   90.00
_cell.angle_beta   90.00
_cell.angle_gamma   90.00
#
_symmetry.space_group_name_H-M   'P 1'
#
loop_
_entity.id
_entity.type
_entity.pdbx_description
1 polymer ?
#
loop_
_entity_poly.entity_id
_entity_poly.type
_entity_poly.pdbx_seq_one_letter_code
_entity_poly.pdbx_strand_id
1 'polypeptide(L)'
;MAAEQADFYNDDGSANASVFLNATADSESEHLMASMSEPSSWTSDAVVTEFGDAWYTYDFQTHTVSANSDNGWLLRAGESDSYARMRVNQFDYPSADGDVDFAIDFDVQPSGASQFTQSASFAGNIPASGGEVCFDFNGKSTTGCDTANWDLKVGVQGRSLYLRSNSGVSGDGDGGVFGPMAWNEISTYTSATTTPGGGDISTHYSADTTGGVFSDSSWYAYNLQGQHQLWPNYRVYLIDTDTTDDQSTVYALQVTSYYNDAGTSGHPRVRWVEVDLGAEQ
;
A
#
# COMPACT_ATOMS: atom_id res chain seq x y z
N MET A 1 -14.30 5.04 12.96
CA MET A 1 -13.55 5.72 14.05
C MET A 1 -14.55 6.22 15.08
N ALA A 2 -14.24 6.19 16.38
CA ALA A 2 -15.16 6.66 17.44
C ALA A 2 -14.85 8.08 17.94
N ALA A 3 -13.57 8.45 18.03
CA ALA A 3 -13.17 9.80 18.39
C ALA A 3 -11.95 10.22 17.57
N GLU A 4 -12.11 11.25 16.74
CA GLU A 4 -11.08 11.70 15.79
C GLU A 4 -9.98 12.55 16.42
N GLN A 5 -10.23 13.13 17.60
CA GLN A 5 -9.33 14.07 18.28
C GLN A 5 -8.97 15.27 17.40
N ALA A 6 -9.99 15.93 16.86
CA ALA A 6 -9.84 17.04 15.92
C ALA A 6 -9.13 18.26 16.54
N ASP A 7 -9.27 18.47 17.85
CA ASP A 7 -8.64 19.55 18.61
C ASP A 7 -7.11 19.42 18.72
N PHE A 8 -6.56 18.23 18.45
CA PHE A 8 -5.11 18.04 18.30
C PHE A 8 -4.56 18.68 17.02
N TYR A 9 -5.42 19.11 16.10
CA TYR A 9 -5.03 19.67 14.81
C TYR A 9 -5.60 21.09 14.65
N ASN A 10 -4.86 21.93 13.94
CA ASN A 10 -5.36 23.25 13.53
C ASN A 10 -6.30 23.10 12.32
N ASP A 11 -7.01 24.17 11.96
CA ASP A 11 -7.94 24.19 10.82
C ASP A 11 -7.29 23.80 9.47
N ASP A 12 -5.97 23.96 9.34
CA ASP A 12 -5.20 23.57 8.16
C ASP A 12 -4.71 22.10 8.18
N GLY A 13 -5.09 21.33 9.21
CA GLY A 13 -4.68 19.95 9.43
C GLY A 13 -3.28 19.78 10.03
N SER A 14 -2.54 20.87 10.28
CA SER A 14 -1.25 20.80 10.96
C SER A 14 -1.42 20.46 12.44
N ALA A 15 -0.47 19.72 13.00
CA ALA A 15 -0.50 19.35 14.41
C ALA A 15 -0.42 20.58 15.32
N ASN A 16 -1.37 20.71 16.25
CA ASN A 16 -1.32 21.70 17.31
C ASN A 16 -0.38 21.23 18.41
N ALA A 17 0.90 21.60 18.31
CA ALA A 17 1.94 21.17 19.24
C ALA A 17 1.60 21.45 20.72
N SER A 18 0.85 22.53 21.01
CA SER A 18 0.46 22.84 22.39
C SER A 18 -0.50 21.79 22.95
N VAL A 19 -1.42 21.26 22.16
CA VAL A 19 -2.37 20.23 22.61
C VAL A 19 -1.63 18.91 22.78
N PHE A 20 -0.90 18.48 21.75
CA PHE A 20 -0.10 17.24 21.78
C PHE A 20 0.87 17.15 22.95
N LEU A 21 1.54 18.24 23.32
CA LEU A 21 2.54 18.24 24.39
C LEU A 21 1.94 18.31 25.79
N ASN A 22 0.68 18.70 25.94
CA ASN A 22 0.00 18.76 27.24
C ASN A 22 -0.94 17.57 27.47
N ALA A 23 -1.36 16.86 26.42
CA ALA A 23 -2.19 15.68 26.52
C ALA A 23 -1.44 14.48 27.13
N THR A 24 -2.17 13.69 27.91
CA THR A 24 -1.66 12.50 28.60
C THR A 24 -2.60 11.33 28.39
N ALA A 25 -2.11 10.10 28.53
CA ALA A 25 -2.98 8.93 28.45
C ALA A 25 -4.18 9.02 29.42
N ASP A 26 -3.98 9.58 30.62
CA ASP A 26 -5.06 9.72 31.59
C ASP A 26 -6.05 10.83 31.21
N SER A 27 -5.57 11.97 30.70
CA SER A 27 -6.41 13.09 30.27
C SER A 27 -7.24 12.81 29.03
N GLU A 28 -6.91 11.78 28.26
CA GLU A 28 -7.63 11.40 27.04
C GLU A 28 -8.36 10.06 27.19
N SER A 29 -8.54 9.58 28.43
CA SER A 29 -9.14 8.27 28.73
C SER A 29 -10.65 8.24 28.59
N GLU A 30 -11.31 9.37 28.83
CA GLU A 30 -12.74 9.56 28.69
C GLU A 30 -13.24 9.25 27.28
N HIS A 31 -12.45 9.54 26.25
CA HIS A 31 -12.83 9.28 24.86
C HIS A 31 -12.96 7.79 24.57
N LEU A 32 -12.10 6.96 25.20
CA LEU A 32 -12.17 5.51 25.08
C LEU A 32 -13.37 4.92 25.85
N MET A 33 -13.83 5.61 26.90
CA MET A 33 -14.93 5.16 27.77
C MET A 33 -16.28 5.77 27.39
N ALA A 34 -16.30 6.68 26.42
CA ALA A 34 -17.52 7.32 25.95
C ALA A 34 -18.44 6.29 25.27
N SER A 35 -19.76 6.56 25.27
CA SER A 35 -20.70 5.80 24.45
C SER A 35 -20.35 5.98 22.97
N MET A 36 -20.34 4.89 22.22
CA MET A 36 -19.96 4.87 20.81
C MET A 36 -21.11 4.35 19.94
N SER A 37 -21.17 4.87 18.72
CA SER A 37 -22.07 4.41 17.67
C SER A 37 -21.26 3.74 16.57
N GLU A 38 -21.91 2.88 15.80
CA GLU A 38 -21.32 2.34 14.58
C GLU A 38 -20.86 3.47 13.64
N PRO A 39 -19.66 3.37 13.05
CA PRO A 39 -19.22 4.33 12.06
C PRO A 39 -20.04 4.20 10.77
N SER A 40 -20.13 5.28 9.99
CA SER A 40 -20.83 5.25 8.69
C SER A 40 -20.19 4.29 7.67
N SER A 41 -18.94 3.89 7.90
CA SER A 41 -18.19 2.95 7.08
C SER A 41 -17.01 2.36 7.85
N TRP A 42 -16.69 1.10 7.55
CA TRP A 42 -15.48 0.41 8.01
C TRP A 42 -14.36 0.55 6.99
N THR A 43 -13.12 0.66 7.47
CA THR A 43 -11.91 0.63 6.65
C THR A 43 -11.20 -0.69 6.90
N SER A 44 -11.05 -1.51 5.87
CA SER A 44 -10.25 -2.73 5.94
C SER A 44 -8.76 -2.41 5.81
N ASP A 45 -7.91 -3.21 6.44
CA ASP A 45 -6.49 -3.21 6.11
C ASP A 45 -6.30 -3.61 4.66
N ALA A 46 -5.33 -2.99 3.99
CA ALA A 46 -5.04 -3.24 2.59
C ALA A 46 -3.55 -3.17 2.31
N VAL A 47 -3.10 -3.86 1.27
CA VAL A 47 -1.80 -3.55 0.67
C VAL A 47 -2.00 -2.37 -0.28
N VAL A 48 -1.30 -1.28 -0.02
CA VAL A 48 -1.19 -0.15 -0.94
C VAL A 48 -0.01 -0.44 -1.84
N THR A 49 -0.30 -0.73 -3.11
CA THR A 49 0.74 -0.95 -4.10
C THR A 49 1.17 0.35 -4.77
N GLU A 50 2.47 0.47 -5.01
CA GLU A 50 3.07 1.59 -5.75
C GLU A 50 2.73 1.56 -7.25
N PHE A 51 2.11 0.48 -7.76
CA PHE A 51 1.56 0.46 -9.12
C PHE A 51 0.25 1.26 -9.26
N GLY A 52 -0.50 1.43 -8.16
CA GLY A 52 -1.84 2.01 -8.18
C GLY A 52 -2.80 1.31 -9.15
N ASP A 53 -3.68 2.08 -9.78
CA ASP A 53 -4.71 1.64 -10.73
C ASP A 53 -4.46 2.08 -12.18
N ALA A 54 -3.40 2.88 -12.42
CA ALA A 54 -3.14 3.52 -13.71
C ALA A 54 -2.72 2.55 -14.84
N TRP A 55 -2.58 1.25 -14.56
CA TRP A 55 -2.20 0.21 -15.51
C TRP A 55 -3.38 -0.45 -16.23
N TYR A 56 -4.62 -0.11 -15.85
CA TYR A 56 -5.83 -0.54 -16.55
C TYR A 56 -6.83 0.61 -16.72
N THR A 57 -7.84 0.37 -17.55
CA THR A 57 -9.01 1.23 -17.74
C THR A 57 -10.27 0.42 -17.54
N TYR A 58 -11.35 1.08 -17.11
CA TYR A 58 -12.65 0.45 -16.93
C TYR A 58 -13.70 1.13 -17.83
N ASP A 59 -14.35 0.34 -18.67
CA ASP A 59 -15.48 0.80 -19.49
C ASP A 59 -16.79 0.65 -18.70
N PHE A 60 -17.45 1.77 -18.37
CA PHE A 60 -18.70 1.77 -17.62
C PHE A 60 -19.92 1.27 -18.41
N GLN A 61 -19.85 1.21 -19.74
CA GLN A 61 -20.93 0.70 -20.60
C GLN A 61 -20.86 -0.82 -20.75
N THR A 62 -19.66 -1.35 -20.94
CA THR A 62 -19.46 -2.80 -21.15
C THR A 62 -19.02 -3.54 -19.88
N HIS A 63 -18.68 -2.80 -18.82
CA HIS A 63 -18.10 -3.32 -17.58
C HIS A 63 -16.82 -4.13 -17.78
N THR A 64 -16.10 -3.85 -18.87
CA THR A 64 -14.85 -4.52 -19.23
C THR A 64 -13.67 -3.76 -18.67
N VAL A 65 -12.67 -4.48 -18.15
CA VAL A 65 -11.36 -3.90 -17.83
C VAL A 65 -10.38 -4.24 -18.96
N SER A 66 -9.61 -3.24 -19.38
CA SER A 66 -8.60 -3.35 -20.44
C SER A 66 -7.28 -2.71 -20.02
N ALA A 67 -6.16 -3.21 -20.53
CA ALA A 67 -4.84 -2.64 -20.24
C ALA A 67 -4.78 -1.16 -20.61
N ASN A 68 -4.13 -0.36 -19.75
CA ASN A 68 -3.79 1.03 -20.04
C ASN A 68 -2.32 1.12 -20.49
N SER A 69 -2.10 0.90 -21.79
CA SER A 69 -0.76 0.95 -22.38
C SER A 69 -0.18 2.37 -22.55
N ASP A 70 -0.93 3.40 -22.17
CA ASP A 70 -0.42 4.78 -22.18
C ASP A 70 0.50 5.06 -20.99
N ASN A 71 0.53 4.18 -19.98
CA ASN A 71 1.38 4.29 -18.80
C ASN A 71 2.42 3.16 -18.74
N GLY A 72 3.52 3.45 -18.06
CA GLY A 72 4.60 2.51 -17.75
C GLY A 72 5.25 2.79 -16.40
N TRP A 73 6.05 1.84 -15.95
CA TRP A 73 6.76 1.90 -14.66
C TRP A 73 8.20 1.44 -14.82
N LEU A 74 9.06 1.91 -13.93
CA LEU A 74 10.33 1.25 -13.64
C LEU A 74 10.15 0.37 -12.41
N LEU A 75 10.69 -0.84 -12.47
CA LEU A 75 10.63 -1.85 -11.44
C LEU A 75 12.06 -2.22 -11.03
N ARG A 76 12.35 -2.23 -9.73
CA ARG A 76 13.55 -2.83 -9.16
C ARG A 76 13.23 -4.28 -8.77
N ALA A 77 14.13 -5.19 -9.14
CA ALA A 77 14.00 -6.61 -8.82
C ALA A 77 13.95 -6.86 -7.31
N GLY A 78 13.35 -7.99 -6.90
CA GLY A 78 13.32 -8.42 -5.51
C GLY A 78 14.71 -8.58 -4.89
N GLU A 79 15.71 -8.94 -5.69
CA GLU A 79 17.10 -9.08 -5.28
C GLU A 79 17.86 -7.74 -5.22
N SER A 80 17.22 -6.62 -5.58
CA SER A 80 17.72 -5.24 -5.58
C SER A 80 18.85 -4.89 -6.57
N ASP A 81 19.34 -5.85 -7.34
CA ASP A 81 20.54 -5.67 -8.17
C ASP A 81 20.25 -5.44 -9.66
N SER A 82 19.00 -5.58 -10.09
CA SER A 82 18.55 -5.44 -11.47
C SER A 82 17.22 -4.68 -11.56
N TYR A 83 16.90 -4.20 -12.76
CA TYR A 83 15.75 -3.34 -12.99
C TYR A 83 15.06 -3.68 -14.30
N ALA A 84 13.81 -3.26 -14.43
CA ALA A 84 13.09 -3.33 -15.69
C ALA A 84 12.23 -2.09 -15.91
N ARG A 85 12.09 -1.66 -17.16
CA ARG A 85 10.97 -0.83 -17.60
C ARG A 85 9.86 -1.77 -18.03
N MET A 86 8.64 -1.54 -17.55
CA MET A 86 7.50 -2.40 -17.87
C MET A 86 6.29 -1.64 -18.42
N ARG A 87 5.48 -2.34 -19.20
CA ARG A 87 4.17 -1.90 -19.67
C ARG A 87 3.20 -3.07 -19.75
N VAL A 88 1.98 -2.86 -19.28
CA VAL A 88 0.87 -3.79 -19.48
C VAL A 88 0.32 -3.57 -20.89
N ASN A 89 0.45 -4.57 -21.77
CA ASN A 89 0.00 -4.49 -23.16
C ASN A 89 -1.36 -5.14 -23.37
N GLN A 90 -1.70 -6.13 -22.53
CA GLN A 90 -2.97 -6.84 -22.57
C GLN A 90 -3.44 -7.09 -21.15
N PHE A 91 -4.73 -6.88 -20.91
CA PHE A 91 -5.40 -7.22 -19.68
C PHE A 91 -6.90 -7.35 -20.00
N ASP A 92 -7.32 -8.52 -20.44
CA ASP A 92 -8.68 -8.78 -20.89
C ASP A 92 -9.47 -9.38 -19.73
N TYR A 93 -10.27 -8.54 -19.07
CA TYR A 93 -11.17 -8.98 -18.00
C TYR A 93 -12.60 -8.58 -18.37
N PRO A 94 -13.36 -9.49 -19.02
CA PRO A 94 -14.63 -9.17 -19.66
C PRO A 94 -15.77 -8.91 -18.66
N SER A 95 -15.69 -9.50 -17.47
CA SER A 95 -16.67 -9.33 -16.38
C SER A 95 -16.08 -9.87 -15.08
N ALA A 96 -16.65 -9.48 -13.93
CA ALA A 96 -16.19 -9.92 -12.61
C ALA A 96 -16.04 -11.44 -12.44
N ASP A 97 -16.80 -12.23 -13.21
CA ASP A 97 -16.83 -13.70 -13.16
C ASP A 97 -16.07 -14.36 -14.33
N GLY A 98 -15.31 -13.59 -15.10
CA GLY A 98 -14.53 -14.08 -16.23
C GLY A 98 -13.08 -14.36 -15.86
N ASP A 99 -12.44 -15.27 -16.61
CA ASP A 99 -10.98 -15.41 -16.56
C ASP A 99 -10.32 -14.11 -17.05
N VAL A 100 -9.10 -13.87 -16.58
CA VAL A 100 -8.28 -12.71 -16.94
C VAL A 100 -7.09 -13.17 -17.75
N ASP A 101 -7.01 -12.76 -19.01
CA ASP A 101 -5.80 -12.91 -19.81
C ASP A 101 -4.96 -11.64 -19.72
N PHE A 102 -3.66 -11.77 -19.51
CA PHE A 102 -2.77 -10.62 -19.42
C PHE A 102 -1.46 -10.84 -20.18
N ALA A 103 -0.84 -9.73 -20.59
CA ALA A 103 0.51 -9.69 -21.14
C ALA A 103 1.22 -8.40 -20.73
N ILE A 104 2.41 -8.56 -20.17
CA ILE A 104 3.27 -7.50 -19.67
C ILE A 104 4.65 -7.69 -20.28
N ASP A 105 5.17 -6.64 -20.93
CA ASP A 105 6.51 -6.68 -21.51
C ASP A 105 7.49 -5.84 -20.68
N PHE A 106 8.74 -6.30 -20.70
CA PHE A 106 9.84 -5.71 -19.95
C PHE A 106 11.04 -5.44 -20.85
N ASP A 107 11.62 -4.25 -20.69
CA ASP A 107 13.01 -3.99 -21.07
C ASP A 107 13.86 -4.09 -19.79
N VAL A 108 14.74 -5.07 -19.73
CA VAL A 108 15.49 -5.43 -18.52
C VAL A 108 16.90 -4.84 -18.56
N GLN A 109 17.28 -4.19 -17.46
CA GLN A 109 18.62 -3.76 -17.10
C GLN A 109 19.18 -4.80 -16.11
N PRO A 110 19.97 -5.78 -16.58
CA PRO A 110 20.48 -6.85 -15.73
C PRO A 110 21.45 -6.34 -14.67
N SER A 111 21.73 -7.18 -13.69
CA SER A 111 22.72 -6.89 -12.64
C SER A 111 24.07 -6.44 -13.20
N GLY A 112 24.56 -5.31 -12.70
CA GLY A 112 25.81 -4.67 -13.14
C GLY A 112 25.73 -3.92 -14.48
N ALA A 113 24.61 -3.93 -15.19
CA ALA A 113 24.42 -3.13 -16.40
C ALA A 113 23.97 -1.71 -16.06
N SER A 114 24.37 -0.74 -16.89
CA SER A 114 23.92 0.66 -16.81
C SER A 114 22.74 0.98 -17.73
N GLN A 115 22.33 0.02 -18.57
CA GLN A 115 21.30 0.20 -19.59
C GLN A 115 20.40 -1.03 -19.70
N PHE A 116 19.21 -0.83 -20.24
CA PHE A 116 18.34 -1.92 -20.71
C PHE A 116 19.04 -2.65 -21.86
N THR A 117 19.32 -3.94 -21.66
CA THR A 117 20.07 -4.77 -22.63
C THR A 117 19.40 -6.12 -22.90
N GLN A 118 18.34 -6.43 -22.17
CA GLN A 118 17.57 -7.64 -22.31
C GLN A 118 16.08 -7.31 -22.37
N SER A 119 15.27 -8.30 -22.72
CA SER A 119 13.82 -8.24 -22.60
C SER A 119 13.27 -9.51 -21.96
N ALA A 120 12.08 -9.37 -21.39
CA ALA A 120 11.26 -10.44 -20.87
C ALA A 120 9.79 -10.17 -21.21
N SER A 121 8.97 -11.22 -21.22
CA SER A 121 7.53 -11.10 -21.41
C SER A 121 6.84 -12.03 -20.44
N PHE A 122 5.82 -11.50 -19.76
CA PHE A 122 5.00 -12.21 -18.80
C PHE A 122 3.58 -12.21 -19.30
N ALA A 123 3.13 -13.37 -19.77
CA ALA A 123 1.76 -13.58 -20.19
C ALA A 123 1.18 -14.78 -19.45
N GLY A 124 -0.12 -14.72 -19.17
CA GLY A 124 -0.79 -15.75 -18.41
C GLY A 124 -2.29 -15.54 -18.36
N ASN A 125 -2.93 -16.45 -17.64
CA ASN A 125 -4.35 -16.46 -17.37
C ASN A 125 -4.56 -16.59 -15.86
N ILE A 126 -5.44 -15.76 -15.29
CA ILE A 126 -5.93 -15.91 -13.92
C ILE A 126 -7.38 -16.39 -14.01
N PRO A 127 -7.73 -17.55 -13.43
CA PRO A 127 -9.10 -18.06 -13.48
C PRO A 127 -10.10 -17.10 -12.82
N ALA A 128 -11.37 -17.19 -13.20
CA ALA A 128 -12.47 -16.43 -12.61
C ALA A 128 -12.59 -16.56 -11.08
N SER A 129 -12.08 -17.65 -10.49
CA SER A 129 -11.99 -17.81 -9.03
C SER A 129 -11.00 -16.85 -8.35
N GLY A 130 -10.25 -16.09 -9.14
CA GLY A 130 -9.10 -15.31 -8.70
C GLY A 130 -7.85 -16.16 -8.53
N GLY A 131 -6.81 -15.51 -8.03
CA GLY A 131 -5.49 -16.09 -7.83
C GLY A 131 -4.39 -15.07 -8.09
N GLU A 132 -3.15 -15.51 -7.91
CA GLU A 132 -1.97 -14.71 -8.17
C GLU A 132 -0.91 -15.51 -8.91
N VAL A 133 -0.14 -14.82 -9.74
CA VAL A 133 0.99 -15.38 -10.47
C VAL A 133 2.17 -14.42 -10.35
N CYS A 134 3.34 -14.97 -10.04
CA CYS A 134 4.57 -14.21 -9.87
C CYS A 134 5.57 -14.50 -10.98
N PHE A 135 6.35 -13.48 -11.34
CA PHE A 135 7.30 -13.53 -12.44
C PHE A 135 8.65 -12.94 -12.03
N ASP A 136 9.71 -13.63 -12.41
CA ASP A 136 11.10 -13.19 -12.34
C ASP A 136 11.50 -12.72 -13.75
N PHE A 137 11.76 -11.41 -13.93
CA PHE A 137 12.11 -10.87 -15.24
C PHE A 137 13.56 -11.17 -15.64
N ASN A 138 14.43 -11.51 -14.68
CA ASN A 138 15.80 -11.95 -14.95
C ASN A 138 15.81 -13.40 -15.44
N GLY A 139 15.07 -14.28 -14.76
CA GLY A 139 14.85 -15.67 -15.13
C GLY A 139 13.93 -15.84 -16.35
N LYS A 140 13.12 -14.82 -16.67
CA LYS A 140 12.12 -14.81 -17.75
C LYS A 140 11.09 -15.92 -17.60
N SER A 141 10.69 -16.16 -16.37
CA SER A 141 9.83 -17.29 -16.02
C SER A 141 8.94 -16.99 -14.83
N THR A 142 7.78 -17.64 -14.81
CA THR A 142 6.92 -17.66 -13.63
C THR A 142 7.60 -18.43 -12.49
N THR A 143 7.44 -17.96 -11.27
CA THR A 143 7.99 -18.57 -10.05
C THR A 143 6.97 -18.55 -8.91
N GLY A 144 7.31 -19.16 -7.78
CA GLY A 144 6.49 -19.11 -6.57
C GLY A 144 6.49 -17.70 -5.96
N CYS A 145 5.30 -17.24 -5.56
CA CYS A 145 5.09 -15.95 -4.91
C CYS A 145 5.60 -15.88 -3.45
N ASP A 146 6.06 -17.00 -2.92
CA ASP A 146 6.65 -17.20 -1.58
C ASP A 146 8.18 -17.22 -1.61
N THR A 147 8.79 -16.92 -2.76
CA THR A 147 10.24 -16.89 -2.94
C THR A 147 10.77 -15.45 -2.91
N ALA A 148 12.08 -15.29 -2.70
CA ALA A 148 12.73 -13.97 -2.83
C ALA A 148 12.97 -13.55 -4.30
N ASN A 149 12.74 -14.44 -5.26
CA ASN A 149 13.21 -14.27 -6.64
C ASN A 149 12.16 -13.72 -7.60
N TRP A 150 10.92 -13.54 -7.17
CA TRP A 150 9.93 -12.88 -8.04
C TRP A 150 10.12 -11.37 -7.98
N ASP A 151 9.73 -10.70 -9.06
CA ASP A 151 9.84 -9.24 -9.21
C ASP A 151 8.47 -8.58 -9.32
N LEU A 152 7.58 -9.18 -10.10
CA LEU A 152 6.22 -8.72 -10.32
C LEU A 152 5.22 -9.83 -9.99
N LYS A 153 4.18 -9.46 -9.22
CA LYS A 153 3.00 -10.28 -8.96
C LYS A 153 1.79 -9.64 -9.63
N VAL A 154 1.03 -10.45 -10.38
CA VAL A 154 -0.29 -10.08 -10.91
C VAL A 154 -1.32 -10.87 -10.13
N GLY A 155 -2.38 -10.23 -9.64
CA GLY A 155 -3.42 -10.94 -8.90
C GLY A 155 -4.82 -10.37 -9.04
N VAL A 156 -5.77 -11.27 -8.82
CA VAL A 156 -7.21 -11.00 -8.77
C VAL A 156 -7.74 -11.62 -7.47
N GLN A 157 -8.33 -10.79 -6.61
CA GLN A 157 -8.98 -11.24 -5.38
C GLN A 157 -10.39 -10.67 -5.31
N GLY A 158 -11.39 -11.53 -5.53
CA GLY A 158 -12.76 -11.07 -5.73
C GLY A 158 -12.83 -10.13 -6.94
N ARG A 159 -13.15 -8.86 -6.71
CA ARG A 159 -13.18 -7.81 -7.74
C ARG A 159 -11.94 -6.92 -7.77
N SER A 160 -11.02 -7.14 -6.84
CA SER A 160 -9.80 -6.34 -6.72
C SER A 160 -8.74 -6.87 -7.66
N LEU A 161 -8.21 -5.97 -8.48
CA LEU A 161 -7.10 -6.21 -9.39
C LEU A 161 -5.85 -5.56 -8.82
N TYR A 162 -4.72 -6.25 -8.81
CA TYR A 162 -3.47 -5.67 -8.34
C TYR A 162 -2.25 -6.15 -9.11
N LEU A 163 -1.32 -5.22 -9.27
CA LEU A 163 0.10 -5.52 -9.48
C LEU A 163 0.81 -5.27 -8.16
N ARG A 164 1.83 -6.06 -7.83
CA ARG A 164 2.67 -5.85 -6.64
C ARG A 164 4.13 -6.10 -7.00
N SER A 165 5.03 -5.40 -6.33
CA SER A 165 6.47 -5.67 -6.40
C SER A 165 6.88 -6.55 -5.22
N ASN A 166 7.99 -7.28 -5.35
CA ASN A 166 8.53 -8.04 -4.22
C ASN A 166 9.24 -7.10 -3.24
N SER A 167 8.44 -6.36 -2.50
CA SER A 167 8.90 -5.32 -1.60
C SER A 167 7.92 -5.11 -0.44
N GLY A 168 8.44 -4.57 0.66
CA GLY A 168 7.64 -4.09 1.78
C GLY A 168 6.68 -5.15 2.30
N VAL A 169 5.38 -4.88 2.23
CA VAL A 169 4.34 -5.79 2.75
C VAL A 169 3.88 -6.83 1.71
N SER A 170 4.31 -6.68 0.46
CA SER A 170 3.95 -7.58 -0.64
C SER A 170 4.86 -8.80 -0.75
N GLY A 171 6.08 -8.73 -0.23
CA GLY A 171 7.06 -9.81 -0.20
C GLY A 171 8.35 -9.42 0.52
N ASP A 172 9.19 -10.42 0.81
CA ASP A 172 10.42 -10.26 1.60
C ASP A 172 11.61 -9.68 0.82
N GLY A 173 11.43 -9.39 -0.48
CA GLY A 173 12.46 -8.79 -1.33
C GLY A 173 12.68 -7.30 -1.07
N ASP A 174 13.75 -6.79 -1.67
CA ASP A 174 14.15 -5.38 -1.68
C ASP A 174 13.72 -4.69 -3.00
N GLY A 175 12.65 -5.18 -3.63
CA GLY A 175 12.10 -4.62 -4.86
C GLY A 175 11.54 -3.21 -4.67
N GLY A 176 10.94 -2.66 -5.71
CA GLY A 176 10.23 -1.40 -5.62
C GLY A 176 9.83 -0.85 -6.97
N VAL A 177 8.94 0.14 -6.96
CA VAL A 177 8.32 0.69 -8.17
C VAL A 177 8.59 2.19 -8.23
N PHE A 178 8.83 2.69 -9.43
CA PHE A 178 8.82 4.11 -9.73
C PHE A 178 7.89 4.38 -10.92
N GLY A 179 6.83 5.14 -10.67
CA GLY A 179 5.78 5.47 -11.63
C GLY A 179 4.47 5.83 -10.93
N PRO A 180 3.34 5.90 -11.66
CA PRO A 180 3.23 5.75 -13.10
C PRO A 180 3.90 6.89 -13.88
N MET A 181 4.36 6.59 -15.09
CA MET A 181 4.86 7.58 -16.06
C MET A 181 4.18 7.37 -17.41
N ALA A 182 3.99 8.44 -18.18
CA ALA A 182 3.47 8.32 -19.53
C ALA A 182 4.44 7.49 -20.40
N TRP A 183 3.91 6.53 -21.15
CA TRP A 183 4.73 5.59 -21.92
C TRP A 183 5.59 6.32 -22.97
N ASN A 184 5.03 7.36 -23.59
CA ASN A 184 5.75 8.18 -24.57
C ASN A 184 7.00 8.89 -23.98
N GLU A 185 7.05 9.08 -22.66
CA GLU A 185 8.21 9.63 -21.94
C GLU A 185 9.17 8.52 -21.54
N ILE A 186 8.71 7.56 -20.73
CA ILE A 186 9.57 6.51 -20.17
C ILE A 186 10.15 5.58 -21.25
N SER A 187 9.50 5.43 -22.41
CA SER A 187 10.03 4.68 -23.56
C SER A 187 11.33 5.26 -24.13
N THR A 188 11.63 6.53 -23.85
CA THR A 188 12.89 7.18 -24.24
C THR A 188 14.06 6.86 -23.30
N TYR A 189 13.77 6.29 -22.12
CA TYR A 189 14.79 5.97 -21.13
C TYR A 189 15.62 4.79 -21.63
N THR A 190 16.94 4.89 -21.51
CA THR A 190 17.86 3.78 -21.79
C THR A 190 18.32 3.06 -20.53
N SER A 191 17.97 3.59 -19.36
CA SER A 191 18.38 3.12 -18.04
C SER A 191 17.21 3.30 -17.07
N ALA A 192 17.12 2.41 -16.09
CA ALA A 192 16.18 2.52 -14.98
C ALA A 192 16.73 3.39 -13.83
N THR A 193 18.03 3.64 -13.81
CA THR A 193 18.71 4.40 -12.74
C THR A 193 19.12 5.80 -13.16
N THR A 194 19.00 6.11 -14.46
CA THR A 194 19.38 7.42 -15.01
C THR A 194 18.36 7.91 -16.02
N THR A 195 17.88 9.14 -15.85
CA THR A 195 17.01 9.82 -16.83
C THR A 195 17.76 10.10 -18.14
N PRO A 196 17.05 10.35 -19.27
CA PRO A 196 17.67 10.75 -20.53
C PRO A 196 18.56 12.00 -20.42
N GLY A 197 18.26 12.90 -19.47
CA GLY A 197 19.06 14.09 -19.18
C GLY A 197 20.29 13.86 -18.29
N GLY A 198 20.54 12.61 -17.85
CA GLY A 198 21.68 12.25 -17.01
C GLY A 198 21.46 12.39 -15.49
N GLY A 199 20.23 12.73 -15.05
CA GLY A 199 19.88 12.76 -13.63
C GLY A 199 19.74 11.35 -13.05
N ASP A 200 20.29 11.13 -11.84
CA ASP A 200 20.18 9.89 -11.08
C ASP A 200 18.78 9.73 -10.50
N ILE A 201 18.17 8.56 -10.70
CA ILE A 201 16.85 8.17 -10.19
C ILE A 201 16.90 6.83 -9.45
N SER A 202 18.08 6.32 -9.10
CA SER A 202 18.26 5.04 -8.40
C SER A 202 17.55 4.98 -7.04
N THR A 203 17.26 6.13 -6.41
CA THR A 203 16.59 6.24 -5.10
C THR A 203 15.08 6.46 -5.19
N HIS A 204 14.50 6.55 -6.39
CA HIS A 204 13.09 6.91 -6.60
C HIS A 204 12.10 5.72 -6.48
N TYR A 205 12.61 4.53 -6.18
CA TYR A 205 11.81 3.31 -6.08
C TYR A 205 11.24 3.16 -4.68
N SER A 206 9.91 3.13 -4.60
CA SER A 206 9.16 2.91 -3.37
C SER A 206 8.76 1.45 -3.21
N ALA A 207 8.69 0.97 -1.98
CA ALA A 207 8.16 -0.35 -1.65
C ALA A 207 6.64 -0.28 -1.45
N ASP A 208 5.93 -1.39 -1.70
CA ASP A 208 4.51 -1.50 -1.35
C ASP A 208 4.32 -1.39 0.18
N THR A 209 3.25 -0.73 0.62
CA THR A 209 3.02 -0.38 2.03
C THR A 209 1.68 -0.90 2.56
N THR A 210 1.48 -0.89 3.88
CA THR A 210 0.17 -1.14 4.49
C THR A 210 -0.70 0.11 4.47
N GLY A 211 -1.90 -0.02 3.90
CA GLY A 211 -3.03 0.89 4.12
C GLY A 211 -3.90 0.43 5.29
N GLY A 212 -4.92 1.23 5.58
CA GLY A 212 -5.86 0.97 6.67
C GLY A 212 -6.05 2.21 7.55
N VAL A 213 -6.93 2.09 8.55
CA VAL A 213 -7.36 3.23 9.35
C VAL A 213 -6.22 3.94 10.09
N PHE A 214 -5.15 3.22 10.45
CA PHE A 214 -3.99 3.81 11.12
C PHE A 214 -3.08 4.58 10.16
N SER A 215 -3.09 4.26 8.87
CA SER A 215 -2.36 5.00 7.82
C SER A 215 -3.18 6.21 7.35
N ASP A 216 -4.48 6.01 7.11
CA ASP A 216 -5.41 7.07 6.66
C ASP A 216 -5.65 8.11 7.75
N SER A 217 -5.58 7.68 9.00
CA SER A 217 -5.87 8.48 10.17
C SER A 217 -4.89 8.15 11.27
N SER A 218 -3.65 8.64 11.11
CA SER A 218 -2.54 8.44 12.05
C SER A 218 -2.93 8.66 13.51
N TRP A 219 -2.33 7.86 14.40
CA TRP A 219 -2.46 7.96 15.86
C TRP A 219 -1.43 8.92 16.47
N TYR A 220 -0.57 9.55 15.66
CA TYR A 220 0.52 10.39 16.14
C TYR A 220 0.82 11.59 15.24
N ALA A 221 1.55 12.56 15.81
CA ALA A 221 2.31 13.57 15.07
C ALA A 221 3.82 13.38 15.26
N TYR A 222 4.60 13.67 14.22
CA TYR A 222 6.05 13.49 14.21
C TYR A 222 6.80 14.80 14.38
N ASN A 223 7.91 14.74 15.10
CA ASN A 223 8.93 15.79 15.16
C ASN A 223 8.44 17.18 15.66
N LEU A 224 7.44 17.21 16.54
CA LEU A 224 6.87 18.45 17.10
C LEU A 224 7.89 19.34 17.82
N GLN A 225 8.99 18.75 18.31
CA GLN A 225 10.06 19.47 19.00
C GLN A 225 11.43 19.39 18.29
N GLY A 226 11.47 18.95 17.03
CA GLY A 226 12.73 18.83 16.28
C GLY A 226 13.65 17.69 16.74
N GLN A 227 13.14 16.73 17.51
CA GLN A 227 13.91 15.60 18.10
C GLN A 227 13.60 14.25 17.45
N HIS A 228 12.94 14.21 16.29
CA HIS A 228 12.56 12.98 15.58
C HIS A 228 11.73 12.00 16.45
N GLN A 229 10.82 12.53 17.28
CA GLN A 229 9.96 11.76 18.17
C GLN A 229 8.50 11.71 17.67
N LEU A 230 7.71 10.78 18.21
CA LEU A 230 6.28 10.62 17.94
C LEU A 230 5.47 11.02 19.19
N TRP A 231 4.41 11.79 18.99
CA TRP A 231 3.46 12.16 20.05
C TRP A 231 2.09 11.59 19.72
N PRO A 232 1.50 10.73 20.59
CA PRO A 232 0.16 10.22 20.39
C PRO A 232 -0.88 11.35 20.35
N ASN A 233 -1.87 11.23 19.48
CA ASN A 233 -3.07 12.08 19.50
C ASN A 233 -4.22 11.45 20.29
N TYR A 234 -4.03 10.24 20.82
CA TYR A 234 -5.03 9.56 21.64
C TYR A 234 -6.38 9.36 20.93
N ARG A 235 -6.36 9.26 19.60
CA ARG A 235 -7.52 8.92 18.77
C ARG A 235 -8.07 7.54 19.13
N VAL A 236 -9.39 7.40 19.05
CA VAL A 236 -10.11 6.15 19.38
C VAL A 236 -10.60 5.48 18.11
N TYR A 237 -9.98 4.35 17.80
CA TYR A 237 -10.30 3.51 16.66
C TYR A 237 -11.34 2.47 17.05
N LEU A 238 -12.27 2.17 16.17
CA LEU A 238 -13.14 1.01 16.30
C LEU A 238 -12.54 -0.10 15.46
N ILE A 239 -12.37 -1.28 16.06
CA ILE A 239 -11.77 -2.46 15.45
C ILE A 239 -12.82 -3.55 15.45
N ASP A 240 -13.36 -3.82 14.26
CA ASP A 240 -14.14 -5.00 13.96
C ASP A 240 -13.18 -6.19 13.76
N THR A 241 -13.43 -7.29 14.48
CA THR A 241 -12.56 -8.47 14.43
C THR A 241 -12.96 -9.48 13.37
N ASP A 242 -14.18 -9.37 12.82
CA ASP A 242 -14.67 -10.18 11.71
C ASP A 242 -15.79 -9.43 10.98
N THR A 243 -15.43 -8.72 9.90
CA THR A 243 -16.36 -7.96 9.07
C THR A 243 -17.39 -8.83 8.33
N THR A 244 -17.31 -10.16 8.45
CA THR A 244 -18.28 -11.09 7.86
C THR A 244 -19.32 -11.58 8.86
N ASP A 245 -19.17 -11.23 10.14
CA ASP A 245 -20.08 -11.56 11.23
C ASP A 245 -20.55 -10.28 11.93
N ASP A 246 -21.81 -9.88 11.72
CA ASP A 246 -22.40 -8.69 12.37
C ASP A 246 -22.50 -8.84 13.91
N GLN A 247 -22.19 -10.02 14.47
CA GLN A 247 -22.10 -10.26 15.92
C GLN A 247 -20.64 -10.30 16.42
N SER A 248 -19.66 -10.04 15.56
CA SER A 248 -18.26 -10.01 15.94
C SER A 248 -18.04 -8.99 17.05
N THR A 249 -17.08 -9.28 17.93
CA THR A 249 -16.72 -8.33 18.98
C THR A 249 -16.04 -7.11 18.36
N VAL A 250 -16.57 -5.93 18.66
CA VAL A 250 -15.93 -4.66 18.32
C VAL A 250 -15.15 -4.14 19.52
N TYR A 251 -13.93 -3.66 19.26
CA TYR A 251 -13.10 -3.02 20.27
C TYR A 251 -12.92 -1.53 19.96
N ALA A 252 -13.02 -0.69 20.96
CA ALA A 252 -12.43 0.63 20.92
C ALA A 252 -10.97 0.54 21.33
N LEU A 253 -10.05 1.07 20.53
CA LEU A 253 -8.61 0.99 20.74
C LEU A 253 -7.98 2.38 20.69
N GLN A 254 -7.01 2.60 21.57
CA GLN A 254 -6.23 3.84 21.62
C GLN A 254 -4.75 3.54 21.80
N VAL A 255 -3.91 4.16 20.97
CA VAL A 255 -2.45 4.12 21.12
C VAL A 255 -2.05 5.23 22.10
N THR A 256 -1.34 4.86 23.16
CA THR A 256 -1.00 5.76 24.27
C THR A 256 0.49 6.07 24.38
N SER A 257 1.35 5.29 23.72
CA SER A 257 2.79 5.55 23.65
C SER A 257 3.42 4.78 22.49
N TYR A 258 4.57 5.27 22.00
CA TYR A 258 5.51 4.54 21.13
C TYR A 258 6.77 4.06 21.87
N TYR A 259 6.94 4.54 23.09
CA TYR A 259 8.17 4.40 23.87
C TYR A 259 7.92 3.56 25.10
N ASN A 260 8.93 2.80 25.51
CA ASN A 260 8.94 2.16 26.82
C ASN A 260 9.18 3.18 27.94
N ASP A 261 9.15 2.71 29.20
CA ASP A 261 9.30 3.57 30.37
C ASP A 261 10.69 4.25 30.47
N ALA A 262 11.68 3.76 29.71
CA ALA A 262 13.02 4.35 29.59
C ALA A 262 13.16 5.28 28.38
N GLY A 263 12.09 5.52 27.60
CA GLY A 263 12.11 6.37 26.40
C GLY A 263 12.68 5.69 25.15
N THR A 264 12.87 4.37 25.14
CA THR A 264 13.30 3.64 23.93
C THR A 264 12.15 3.51 22.94
N SER A 265 12.38 3.86 21.68
CA SER A 265 11.41 3.75 20.58
C SER A 265 11.07 2.31 20.20
N GLY A 266 9.93 2.10 19.53
CA GLY A 266 9.55 0.78 19.00
C GLY A 266 8.81 -0.09 20.02
N HIS A 267 8.23 0.53 21.06
CA HIS A 267 7.49 -0.13 22.12
C HIS A 267 6.08 0.48 22.21
N PRO A 268 5.20 0.21 21.23
CA PRO A 268 3.85 0.76 21.26
C PRO A 268 3.09 0.25 22.47
N ARG A 269 2.37 1.16 23.14
CA ARG A 269 1.45 0.84 24.23
C ARG A 269 0.04 1.16 23.76
N VAL A 270 -0.85 0.19 23.86
CA VAL A 270 -2.26 0.33 23.54
C VAL A 270 -3.12 0.05 24.76
N ARG A 271 -4.30 0.65 24.80
CA ARG A 271 -5.40 0.23 25.67
C ARG A 271 -6.65 0.06 24.83
N TRP A 272 -7.55 -0.80 25.28
CA TRP A 272 -8.76 -1.13 24.56
C TRP A 272 -9.91 -1.47 25.51
N VAL A 273 -11.12 -1.34 25.00
CA VAL A 273 -12.35 -1.83 25.64
C VAL A 273 -13.22 -2.51 24.58
N GLU A 274 -13.94 -3.55 24.98
CA GLU A 274 -15.04 -4.07 24.19
C GLU A 274 -16.17 -3.04 24.17
N VAL A 275 -16.77 -2.84 23.01
CA VAL A 275 -17.86 -1.88 22.82
C VAL A 275 -19.10 -2.57 22.28
N ASP A 276 -20.22 -2.26 22.93
CA ASP A 276 -21.55 -2.52 22.39
C ASP A 276 -21.95 -1.29 21.55
N LEU A 277 -21.89 -1.45 20.23
CA LEU A 277 -22.35 -0.44 19.29
C LEU A 277 -23.87 -0.51 19.28
N GLY A 278 -24.49 0.14 20.27
CA GLY A 278 -25.93 0.00 20.52
C GLY A 278 -26.75 0.12 19.23
N ALA A 279 -27.65 -0.84 19.00
CA ALA A 279 -28.56 -0.83 17.87
C ALA A 279 -29.31 0.50 17.79
N GLU A 280 -29.39 1.08 16.60
CA GLU A 280 -30.20 2.27 16.32
C GLU A 280 -31.60 2.11 16.96
N GLN A 281 -32.00 3.09 17.79
CA GLN A 281 -33.39 3.25 18.22
C GLN A 281 -34.15 4.12 17.23
#